data_AF-A0A1B7WE87-F1
#
_entry.id   AF-A0A1B7WE87-F1
#
_cell.length_a   1.000
_cell.length_b   1.000
_cell.length_c   1.000
_cell.angle_alpha   90.00
_cell.angle_beta   90.00
_cell.angle_gamma   90.00
#
_symmetry.space_group_name_H-M   'P 1'
#
loop_
_entity.id
_entity.type
_entity.pdbx_description
1 polymer ?
#
loop_
_entity_poly.entity_id
_entity_poly.type
_entity_poly.pdbx_seq_one_letter_code
_entity_poly.pdbx_strand_id
1 'polypeptide(L)' 'TVSMLVGFYLSKLLKLNSRQQICIAIEVGIQNGTLAITITASLLNNPDMAVPAAIYSLFMNLTGLIAINYGRKLADKNPI' A
#
# COMPACT_ATOMS: atom_id res chain seq x y z
N THR A 1 1.46 3.55 3.89
CA THR A 1 1.29 2.58 5.00
C THR A 1 0.07 2.84 5.88
N VAL A 2 -0.07 4.02 6.51
CA VAL A 2 -1.30 4.35 7.27
C VAL A 2 -2.55 4.24 6.37
N SER A 3 -2.43 4.69 5.12
CA SER A 3 -3.44 4.55 4.09
C SER A 3 -3.89 3.10 3.84
N MET A 4 -2.99 2.12 3.96
CA MET A 4 -3.31 0.69 3.84
C MET A 4 -4.24 0.23 4.96
N LEU A 5 -3.94 0.61 6.21
CA LEU A 5 -4.80 0.30 7.35
C LEU A 5 -6.14 0.99 7.22
N VAL A 6 -6.16 2.27 6.85
CA VAL A 6 -7.39 3.03 6.63
C VAL A 6 -8.24 2.38 5.53
N GLY A 7 -7.65 2.02 4.39
CA GLY A 7 -8.35 1.35 3.30
C GLY A 7 -8.94 -0.01 3.71
N PHE A 8 -8.19 -0.79 4.50
CA PHE A 8 -8.68 -2.05 5.06
C PHE A 8 -9.85 -1.86 6.04
N TYR A 9 -9.72 -0.94 7.00
CA TYR A 9 -10.79 -0.71 7.98
C TYR A 9 -12.02 -0.06 7.35
N LEU A 10 -11.83 0.82 6.37
CA LEU A 10 -12.93 1.45 5.66
C LEU A 10 -13.70 0.43 4.81
N SER A 11 -13.01 -0.44 4.08
CA SER A 11 -13.65 -1.53 3.33
C SER A 11 -14.37 -2.53 4.24
N LYS A 12 -13.84 -2.76 5.46
CA LYS A 12 -14.52 -3.55 6.50
C LYS A 12 -15.78 -2.85 7.04
N LEU A 13 -15.73 -1.53 7.26
CA LEU A 13 -16.90 -0.73 7.67
C LEU A 13 -18.01 -0.79 6.62
N LEU A 14 -17.63 -0.79 5.34
CA LEU A 14 -18.53 -0.93 4.20
C LEU A 14 -18.96 -2.39 3.93
N LYS A 15 -18.57 -3.35 4.80
CA LYS A 15 -18.94 -4.77 4.72
C LYS A 15 -18.56 -5.45 3.38
N LEU A 16 -17.48 -5.01 2.74
CA LEU A 16 -16.97 -5.63 1.52
C LEU A 16 -16.40 -7.03 1.81
N ASN A 17 -16.30 -7.87 0.77
CA ASN A 17 -15.76 -9.21 0.94
C ASN A 17 -14.25 -9.19 1.27
N SER A 18 -13.76 -10.27 1.88
CA SER A 18 -12.36 -10.37 2.33
C SER A 18 -11.34 -10.11 1.21
N ARG A 19 -11.62 -10.54 -0.03
CA ARG A 19 -10.73 -10.32 -1.17
C ARG A 19 -10.66 -8.84 -1.56
N GLN A 20 -11.81 -8.17 -1.58
CA GLN A 20 -11.93 -6.73 -1.85
C GLN A 20 -11.25 -5.90 -0.77
N GLN A 21 -11.39 -6.27 0.51
CA GLN A 21 -10.73 -5.56 1.61
C GLN A 21 -9.20 -5.55 1.45
N ILE A 22 -8.61 -6.69 1.11
CA ILE A 22 -7.16 -6.80 0.86
C ILE A 22 -6.75 -6.04 -0.40
N CYS A 23 -7.54 -6.15 -1.48
CA CYS A 23 -7.30 -5.41 -2.72
C CYS A 23 -7.26 -3.89 -2.47
N ILE A 24 -8.27 -3.35 -1.78
CA ILE A 24 -8.36 -1.93 -1.45
C ILE A 24 -7.18 -1.50 -0.55
N ALA A 25 -6.83 -2.31 0.45
CA ALA A 25 -5.69 -2.02 1.31
C ALA A 25 -4.38 -1.90 0.50
N ILE A 26 -4.16 -2.80 -0.46
CA ILE A 26 -2.97 -2.82 -1.32
C ILE A 26 -2.97 -1.62 -2.28
N GLU A 27 -4.05 -1.39 -3.03
CA GLU A 27 -4.16 -0.28 -3.99
C GLU A 27 -3.97 1.10 -3.36
N VAL A 28 -4.52 1.30 -2.15
CA VAL A 28 -4.39 2.59 -1.42
C VAL A 28 -3.07 2.67 -0.64
N GLY A 29 -2.51 1.52 -0.27
CA GLY A 29 -1.32 1.41 0.56
C GLY A 29 0.00 1.51 -0.21
N ILE A 30 0.03 0.95 -1.41
CA ILE A 30 1.19 0.93 -2.30
C ILE A 30 1.03 2.05 -3.32
N GLN A 31 2.03 2.92 -3.41
CA GLN A 31 2.04 4.05 -4.33
C GLN A 31 3.22 3.92 -5.30
N ASN A 32 3.22 4.74 -6.35
CA ASN A 32 4.33 4.76 -7.30
C ASN A 32 5.52 5.58 -6.74
N GLY A 33 6.42 4.88 -6.06
CA GLY A 33 7.64 5.46 -5.48
C GLY A 33 8.58 6.09 -6.52
N THR A 34 8.74 5.45 -7.68
CA THR A 34 9.60 5.96 -8.76
C THR A 34 9.09 7.29 -9.30
N LEU A 35 7.78 7.42 -9.51
CA LEU A 35 7.17 8.67 -9.94
C LEU A 35 7.38 9.78 -8.91
N ALA A 36 7.24 9.46 -7.61
CA ALA A 36 7.51 10.43 -6.55
C ALA A 36 8.97 10.91 -6.55
N ILE A 37 9.93 9.99 -6.65
CA ILE A 37 11.37 10.31 -6.77
C ILE A 37 11.61 11.21 -7.98
N THR A 38 11.09 10.83 -9.15
CA THR A 38 11.25 11.62 -10.38
C THR A 38 10.68 13.02 -10.21
N ILE A 39 9.46 13.18 -9.68
CA ILE A 39 8.85 14.49 -9.46
C ILE A 39 9.72 15.36 -8.53
N THR A 40 10.23 14.79 -7.44
CA THR A 40 11.06 15.54 -6.49
C THR A 40 12.39 15.99 -7.10
N ALA A 41 13.03 15.11 -7.89
CA ALA A 41 14.33 15.38 -8.48
C ALA A 41 14.26 16.28 -9.73
N SER A 42 13.29 16.07 -10.63
CA SER A 42 13.24 16.77 -11.91
C SER A 42 12.27 17.96 -11.92
N LEU A 43 11.10 17.83 -11.31
CA LEU A 43 10.07 18.87 -11.35
C LEU A 43 10.29 19.90 -10.25
N LEU A 44 10.55 19.44 -9.02
CA LEU A 44 10.79 20.30 -7.87
C LEU A 44 12.26 20.75 -7.74
N ASN A 45 13.17 20.17 -8.54
CA ASN A 45 14.61 20.43 -8.48
C ASN A 45 15.19 20.34 -7.06
N ASN A 46 14.64 19.44 -6.23
CA ASN A 46 15.07 19.23 -4.86
C ASN A 46 15.32 17.73 -4.62
N PRO A 47 16.54 17.24 -4.94
CA PRO A 47 16.88 15.83 -4.80
C PRO A 47 16.85 15.33 -3.35
N ASP A 48 17.03 16.21 -2.35
CA ASP A 48 16.93 15.81 -0.94
C ASP A 48 15.51 15.34 -0.59
N MET A 49 14.48 15.88 -1.27
CA MET A 49 13.09 15.43 -1.13
C MET A 49 12.84 14.04 -1.74
N ALA A 50 13.75 13.49 -2.54
CA ALA A 50 13.63 12.13 -3.04
C ALA A 50 13.93 11.07 -1.95
N VAL A 51 14.71 11.43 -0.92
CA VAL A 51 15.10 10.50 0.15
C VAL A 51 13.88 9.97 0.91
N PRO A 52 12.92 10.80 1.38
CA PRO A 52 11.68 10.30 1.96
C PRO A 52 10.89 9.38 1.03
N ALA A 53 10.83 9.69 -0.28
CA ALA A 53 10.11 8.87 -1.26
C ALA A 53 10.76 7.47 -1.43
N ALA A 54 12.09 7.42 -1.48
CA ALA A 54 12.84 6.17 -1.53
C ALA A 54 12.66 5.32 -0.26
N ILE A 55 12.75 5.94 0.93
CA ILE A 55 12.54 5.27 2.21
C ILE A 55 11.11 4.72 2.29
N TYR A 56 10.12 5.56 1.99
CA TYR A 56 8.71 5.15 1.94
C TYR A 56 8.50 3.95 1.00
N SER A 57 9.18 3.94 -0.16
CA SER A 57 9.11 2.83 -1.12
C SER A 57 9.60 1.51 -0.56
N LEU A 58 10.64 1.52 0.27
CA LEU A 58 11.10 0.30 0.92
C LEU A 58 10.08 -0.20 1.96
N PHE A 59 9.59 0.70 2.81
CA PHE A 59 8.60 0.35 3.84
C PHE A 59 7.27 -0.12 3.25
N MET A 60 6.80 0.51 2.16
CA MET A 60 5.54 0.10 1.53
C MET A 60 5.63 -1.34 1.00
N ASN A 61 6.76 -1.73 0.41
CA ASN A 61 6.98 -3.11 -0.07
C ASN A 61 6.96 -4.12 1.09
N LEU A 62 7.63 -3.82 2.20
CA LEU A 62 7.61 -4.68 3.38
C LEU A 62 6.18 -4.84 3.93
N THR A 63 5.44 -3.75 4.06
CA THR A 63 4.05 -3.80 4.56
C THR A 63 3.09 -4.46 3.56
N GLY A 64 3.33 -4.30 2.26
CA GLY A 64 2.60 -4.98 1.19
C GLY A 64 2.77 -6.49 1.27
N LEU A 65 3.99 -6.99 1.50
CA LEU A 65 4.24 -8.41 1.72
C LEU A 65 3.47 -8.95 2.93
N ILE A 66 3.40 -8.18 4.02
CA ILE A 66 2.60 -8.56 5.21
C ILE A 66 1.11 -8.64 4.84
N ALA A 67 0.58 -7.64 4.14
CA ALA A 67 -0.81 -7.60 3.71
C ALA A 67 -1.17 -8.75 2.76
N ILE A 68 -0.28 -9.09 1.83
CA ILE A 68 -0.43 -10.24 0.92
C ILE A 68 -0.47 -11.56 1.70
N ASN A 69 0.48 -11.77 2.62
CA ASN A 69 0.50 -12.98 3.45
C ASN A 69 -0.75 -13.11 4.33
N TYR A 70 -1.22 -12.00 4.90
CA TYR A 70 -2.47 -11.98 5.64
C TYR A 70 -3.68 -12.31 4.74
N GLY A 71 -3.75 -11.69 3.55
CA GLY A 71 -4.81 -11.95 2.58
C GLY A 71 -4.86 -13.39 2.09
N ARG A 72 -3.70 -14.05 1.90
CA ARG A 72 -3.61 -15.49 1.57
C ARG A 72 -4.27 -16.35 2.65
N LYS A 73 -3.91 -16.15 3.92
CA LYS A 73 -4.52 -16.88 5.05
C LYS A 73 -6.02 -16.65 5.17
N LEU A 74 -6.49 -15.45 4.80
CA LEU A 74 -7.91 -15.09 4.83
C LEU A 74 -8.69 -15.77 3.69
N ALA A 75 -8.06 -15.94 2.53
CA ALA A 75 -8.60 -16.69 1.40
C ALA A 75 -8.65 -18.20 1.68
N ASP A 76 -7.62 -18.76 2.32
CA ASP A 76 -7.58 -20.19 2.67
C ASP A 76 -8.70 -20.60 3.65
N LYS A 77 -9.15 -19.67 4.52
CA LYS A 77 -10.26 -19.89 5.47
C LYS A 77 -11.65 -19.73 4.87
N ASN A 78 -11.77 -19.07 3.73
CA ASN A 78 -13.03 -18.89 3.01
C ASN A 78 -12.88 -19.48 1.60
N PRO A 79 -12.76 -20.83 1.48
CA PRO A 79 -12.89 -21.47 0.18
C PRO A 79 -14.30 -21.14 -0.33
N ILE A 80 -14.35 -20.66 -1.57
CA ILE A 80 -15.59 -20.32 -2.27
C ILE A 80 -16.48 -21.56 -2.39
#